data_AF-A0A7J3JA33-F1
#
_entry.id   AF-A0A7J3JA33-F1
#
_cell.length_a   1.000
_cell.length_b   1.000
_cell.length_c   1.000
_cell.angle_alpha   90.00
_cell.angle_beta   90.00
_cell.angle_gamma   90.00
#
_symmetry.space_group_name_H-M   'P 1'
#
loop_
_entity.id
_entity.type
_entity.pdbx_description
1 polymer ?
#
loop_
_entity_poly.entity_id
_entity_poly.type
_entity_poly.pdbx_seq_one_letter_code
_entity_poly.pdbx_strand_id
1 'polypeptide(L)'
;MTIVLNSKGFKLPRLEKEKFVSLIHLGLDYDRNAGLFSIKSYNNIEKLIETVGVILGDEVVFQQICIGCGKSFGCKECSYVETCSTKNLPFSCVCPKCLRGQSSEASLVNF
;
A
#
# COMPACT_ATOMS: atom_id res chain seq x y z
N MET A 1 13.28 -6.12 7.91
CA MET A 1 13.46 -4.71 7.48
C MET A 1 12.31 -4.36 6.54
N THR A 2 11.30 -3.61 6.98
CA THR A 2 10.07 -3.42 6.21
C THR A 2 10.30 -2.83 4.81
N ILE A 3 9.77 -3.48 3.77
CA ILE A 3 9.79 -3.02 2.38
C ILE A 3 8.55 -2.17 2.11
N VAL A 4 8.75 -1.00 1.49
CA VAL A 4 7.66 -0.07 1.14
C VAL A 4 7.39 -0.10 -0.37
N LEU A 5 6.19 -0.49 -0.79
CA LEU A 5 5.80 -0.61 -2.20
C LEU A 5 4.77 0.44 -2.62
N ASN A 6 4.80 0.86 -3.88
CA ASN A 6 3.78 1.74 -4.46
C ASN A 6 2.67 0.89 -5.10
N SER A 7 1.42 1.03 -4.64
CA SER A 7 0.29 0.23 -5.12
C SER A 7 -0.01 0.41 -6.62
N LYS A 8 0.43 1.50 -7.23
CA LYS A 8 0.24 1.77 -8.67
C LYS A 8 1.32 1.14 -9.56
N GLY A 9 2.44 0.70 -8.99
CA GLY A 9 3.56 0.20 -9.77
C GLY A 9 4.74 -0.22 -8.91
N PHE A 10 5.03 -1.51 -8.86
CA PHE A 10 6.20 -2.06 -8.17
C PHE A 10 6.79 -3.26 -8.92
N LYS A 11 8.06 -3.56 -8.65
CA LYS A 11 8.77 -4.71 -9.24
C LYS A 11 8.87 -5.83 -8.23
N LEU A 12 8.77 -7.06 -8.71
CA LEU A 12 9.09 -8.27 -7.97
C LEU A 12 10.27 -8.98 -8.65
N PRO A 13 11.02 -9.82 -7.92
CA PRO A 13 11.99 -10.74 -8.51
C PRO A 13 11.33 -11.65 -9.55
N ARG A 14 12.15 -12.34 -10.34
CA ARG A 14 11.62 -13.30 -11.32
C ARG A 14 10.83 -14.40 -10.60
N LEU A 15 9.55 -14.51 -10.93
CA LEU A 15 8.63 -15.46 -10.31
C LEU A 15 8.46 -16.71 -11.16
N GLU A 16 8.22 -17.83 -10.49
CA GLU A 16 7.67 -19.03 -11.11
C GLU A 16 6.24 -18.78 -11.57
N LYS A 17 5.81 -19.49 -12.61
CA LYS A 17 4.49 -19.31 -13.24
C LYS A 17 3.34 -19.41 -12.24
N GLU A 18 3.40 -20.35 -11.30
CA GLU A 18 2.36 -20.59 -10.31
C GLU A 18 2.22 -19.41 -9.34
N LYS A 19 3.34 -18.89 -8.81
CA LYS A 19 3.36 -17.71 -7.95
C LYS A 19 2.85 -16.47 -8.68
N PHE A 20 3.27 -16.30 -9.94
CA PHE A 20 2.76 -15.21 -10.78
C PHE A 20 1.24 -15.26 -10.91
N VAL A 21 0.68 -16.42 -11.32
CA VAL A 21 -0.77 -16.59 -11.50
C VAL A 21 -1.53 -16.38 -10.19
N SER A 22 -0.98 -16.88 -9.08
CA SER A 22 -1.54 -16.68 -7.74
C SER A 22 -1.69 -15.19 -7.40
N LEU A 23 -0.65 -14.39 -7.65
CA LEU A 23 -0.69 -12.95 -7.41
C LEU A 23 -1.74 -12.22 -8.27
N ILE A 24 -1.91 -12.64 -9.52
CA ILE A 24 -2.96 -12.07 -10.39
C ILE A 24 -4.36 -12.37 -9.83
N HIS A 25 -4.60 -13.61 -9.40
CA HIS A 25 -5.89 -13.98 -8.76
C HIS A 25 -6.12 -13.28 -7.42
N LEU A 26 -5.06 -12.99 -6.67
CA LEU A 26 -5.15 -12.23 -5.42
C LEU A 26 -5.43 -10.74 -5.63
N GLY A 27 -5.34 -10.25 -6.87
CA GLY A 27 -5.78 -8.91 -7.23
C GLY A 27 -4.68 -8.01 -7.79
N LEU A 28 -3.52 -8.54 -8.17
CA LEU A 28 -2.56 -7.77 -8.96
C LEU A 28 -2.92 -7.76 -10.45
N ASP A 29 -2.55 -6.68 -11.11
CA ASP A 29 -2.37 -6.63 -12.56
C ASP A 29 -0.88 -6.57 -12.89
N TYR A 30 -0.53 -6.91 -14.13
CA TYR A 30 0.86 -6.87 -14.60
C TYR A 30 0.97 -6.20 -15.96
N ASP A 31 1.65 -5.06 -15.99
CA ASP A 31 2.04 -4.38 -17.22
C ASP A 31 3.30 -5.05 -17.77
N ARG A 32 3.15 -5.75 -18.89
CA ARG A 32 4.25 -6.44 -19.58
C ARG A 32 5.24 -5.48 -20.24
N ASN A 33 4.79 -4.28 -20.63
CA ASN A 33 5.63 -3.28 -21.29
C ASN A 33 6.52 -2.59 -20.26
N ALA A 34 5.97 -2.23 -19.10
CA ALA A 34 6.71 -1.59 -18.01
C ALA A 34 7.45 -2.59 -17.11
N GLY A 35 7.02 -3.86 -17.10
CA GLY A 35 7.51 -4.88 -16.17
C GLY A 35 7.12 -4.58 -14.72
N LEU A 36 5.91 -4.06 -14.52
CA LEU A 36 5.42 -3.59 -13.22
C LEU A 36 4.13 -4.30 -12.82
N PHE A 37 4.02 -4.60 -11.53
CA PHE A 37 2.78 -5.00 -10.89
C PHE A 37 2.05 -3.80 -10.31
N SER A 38 0.73 -3.84 -10.30
CA SER A 38 -0.13 -2.85 -9.63
C SER A 38 -1.29 -3.55 -8.95
N ILE A 39 -1.86 -2.95 -7.91
CA ILE A 39 -3.06 -3.49 -7.24
C ILE A 39 -4.28 -3.10 -8.06
N LYS A 40 -5.02 -4.10 -8.54
CA LYS A 40 -6.28 -3.96 -9.27
C LYS A 40 -7.50 -4.21 -8.40
N SER A 41 -7.39 -5.09 -7.40
CA SER A 41 -8.49 -5.45 -6.49
C SER A 41 -8.00 -5.53 -5.05
N TYR A 42 -8.85 -5.08 -4.12
CA TYR A 42 -8.58 -5.06 -2.69
C TYR A 42 -9.27 -6.19 -1.91
N ASN A 43 -10.05 -7.03 -2.59
CA ASN A 43 -10.86 -8.07 -1.93
C ASN A 43 -10.02 -9.08 -1.13
N ASN A 44 -8.78 -9.36 -1.56
CA ASN A 44 -7.87 -10.31 -0.92
C ASN A 44 -6.57 -9.63 -0.46
N ILE A 45 -6.64 -8.34 -0.12
CA ILE A 45 -5.45 -7.49 0.08
C ILE A 45 -4.52 -7.99 1.19
N GLU A 46 -5.05 -8.49 2.31
CA GLU A 46 -4.23 -9.02 3.40
C GLU A 46 -3.40 -10.22 2.94
N LYS A 47 -4.06 -11.19 2.31
CA LYS A 47 -3.40 -12.38 1.74
C LYS A 47 -2.43 -12.02 0.62
N LEU A 48 -2.74 -11.00 -0.17
CA LEU A 48 -1.84 -10.47 -1.19
C LEU A 48 -0.56 -9.91 -0.56
N ILE A 49 -0.68 -9.05 0.46
CA ILE A 49 0.45 -8.46 1.18
C ILE A 49 1.33 -9.57 1.79
N GLU A 50 0.70 -10.56 2.44
CA GLU A 50 1.40 -11.70 3.01
C GLU A 50 2.17 -12.48 1.93
N THR A 51 1.51 -12.83 0.82
CA THR A 51 2.15 -13.55 -0.30
C THR A 51 3.33 -12.78 -0.87
N VAL A 52 3.20 -11.46 -1.06
CA VAL A 52 4.28 -10.61 -1.56
C VAL A 52 5.42 -10.52 -0.54
N GLY A 53 5.11 -10.45 0.76
CA GLY A 53 6.10 -10.48 1.82
C GLY A 53 6.91 -11.78 1.83
N VAL A 54 6.24 -12.93 1.66
CA VAL A 54 6.91 -14.24 1.52
C VAL A 54 7.83 -14.28 0.30
N ILE A 55 7.39 -13.71 -0.83
CA ILE A 55 8.20 -13.63 -2.06
C ILE A 55 9.45 -12.77 -1.87
N LEU A 56 9.33 -11.66 -1.15
CA LEU A 56 10.43 -10.72 -0.91
C LEU A 56 11.28 -11.08 0.31
N GLY A 57 10.81 -11.99 1.15
CA GLY A 57 11.49 -12.41 2.39
C GLY A 57 11.42 -11.39 3.53
N ASP A 58 10.50 -10.43 3.49
CA ASP A 58 10.37 -9.39 4.52
C ASP A 58 8.92 -8.87 4.67
N GLU A 59 8.67 -8.11 5.74
CA GLU A 59 7.39 -7.42 5.94
C GLU A 59 7.19 -6.38 4.82
N VAL A 60 6.02 -6.42 4.19
CA VAL A 60 5.66 -5.49 3.12
C VAL A 60 4.58 -4.54 3.61
N VAL A 61 4.80 -3.25 3.36
CA VAL A 61 3.79 -2.22 3.49
C VAL A 61 3.65 -1.42 2.21
N PHE A 62 2.45 -0.91 1.95
CA PHE A 62 2.22 -0.06 0.78
C PHE A 62 2.25 1.42 1.16
N GLN A 63 2.65 2.26 0.21
CA GLN A 63 2.59 3.71 0.32
C GLN A 63 1.14 4.18 0.42
N GLN A 64 0.91 5.14 1.30
CA GLN A 64 -0.37 5.85 1.42
C GLN A 64 -0.29 7.17 0.66
N ILE A 65 -1.38 7.59 0.05
CA ILE A 65 -1.50 8.86 -0.68
C ILE A 65 -2.19 9.89 0.22
N CYS A 66 -1.58 11.06 0.35
CA CYS A 66 -2.18 12.17 1.08
C CYS A 66 -3.38 12.74 0.31
N ILE A 67 -4.57 12.80 0.91
CA ILE A 67 -5.74 13.42 0.26
C ILE A 67 -5.54 14.94 0.12
N GLY A 68 -4.92 15.59 1.11
CA GLY A 68 -4.70 17.04 1.10
C GLY A 68 -3.66 17.56 0.09
N CYS A 69 -2.62 16.77 -0.25
CA CYS A 69 -1.55 17.24 -1.15
C CYS A 69 -1.14 16.24 -2.24
N GLY A 70 -1.78 15.08 -2.33
CA GLY A 70 -1.48 14.03 -3.31
C GLY A 70 -0.15 13.30 -3.11
N LYS A 71 0.68 13.67 -2.12
CA LYS A 71 1.99 13.05 -1.89
C LYS A 71 1.88 11.64 -1.32
N SER A 72 2.70 10.73 -1.83
CA SER A 72 2.82 9.37 -1.29
C SER A 72 3.79 9.34 -0.10
N PHE A 73 3.43 8.64 0.98
CA PHE A 73 4.24 8.50 2.20
C PHE A 73 4.05 7.11 2.83
N GLY A 74 5.01 6.67 3.65
CA GLY A 74 4.90 5.39 4.36
C GLY A 74 4.10 5.54 5.65
N CYS A 75 3.36 4.51 6.06
CA CYS A 75 2.57 4.52 7.30
C CYS A 75 3.42 4.80 8.57
N LYS A 76 4.73 4.48 8.56
CA LYS A 76 5.66 4.80 9.67
C LYS A 76 5.85 6.31 9.89
N GLU A 77 5.56 7.14 8.90
CA GLU A 77 5.58 8.60 9.03
C GLU A 77 4.22 9.16 9.48
N CYS A 78 3.22 8.31 9.70
CA CYS A 78 1.91 8.72 10.19
C CYS A 78 1.93 8.89 11.71
N SER A 79 1.45 10.04 12.20
CA SER A 79 1.33 10.33 13.63
C SER A 79 0.38 9.38 14.38
N TYR A 80 -0.41 8.58 13.66
CA TYR A 80 -1.44 7.68 14.20
C TYR A 80 -1.07 6.21 14.06
N VAL A 81 0.22 5.88 13.91
CA VAL A 81 0.67 4.49 13.66
C VAL A 81 0.17 3.50 14.71
N GLU A 82 0.00 3.94 15.96
CA GLU A 82 -0.49 3.11 17.07
C GLU A 82 -2.01 2.96 17.12
N THR A 83 -2.75 3.88 16.50
CA THR A 83 -4.22 3.85 16.45
C THR A 83 -4.75 3.27 15.14
N CYS A 84 -3.87 3.09 14.14
CA CYS A 84 -4.24 2.54 12.85
C CYS A 84 -4.36 1.01 12.96
N SER A 85 -5.58 0.49 12.87
CA SER A 85 -5.84 -0.96 12.93
C SER A 85 -5.15 -1.74 11.82
N THR A 86 -4.71 -1.08 10.74
CA THR A 86 -3.98 -1.69 9.64
C THR A 86 -2.94 -0.72 9.07
N LYS A 87 -1.72 -1.20 8.87
CA LYS A 87 -0.60 -0.42 8.30
C LYS A 87 -0.75 -0.18 6.79
N ASN A 88 -1.68 -0.88 6.14
CA ASN A 88 -1.81 -0.96 4.69
C ASN A 88 -3.11 -0.36 4.17
N LEU A 89 -4.10 -0.18 5.04
CA LEU A 89 -5.40 0.38 4.70
C LEU A 89 -5.78 1.48 5.71
N PRO A 90 -6.52 2.51 5.29
CA PRO A 90 -6.76 2.90 3.90
C PRO A 90 -5.47 3.33 3.19
N PHE A 91 -5.41 3.18 1.85
CA PHE A 91 -4.30 3.69 1.02
C PHE A 91 -4.34 5.22 0.89
N SER A 92 -5.33 5.89 1.47
CA SER A 92 -5.47 7.34 1.52
C SER A 92 -5.46 7.81 2.97
N CYS A 93 -4.67 8.85 3.26
CA CYS A 93 -4.55 9.43 4.59
C CYS A 93 -4.26 10.94 4.48
N VAL A 94 -4.13 11.67 5.58
CA VAL A 94 -3.65 13.06 5.59
C VAL A 94 -2.25 13.06 6.19
N CYS A 95 -1.25 13.52 5.43
CA CYS A 95 0.13 13.52 5.90
C CYS A 95 0.34 14.55 7.03
N PRO A 96 1.34 14.37 7.90
CA PRO A 96 1.58 15.28 9.02
C PRO A 96 1.78 16.74 8.62
N LYS A 97 2.32 17.00 7.41
CA LYS A 97 2.49 18.36 6.89
C LYS A 97 1.15 19.05 6.61
N CYS A 98 0.20 18.33 6.00
CA CYS A 98 -1.15 18.85 5.75
C CYS A 98 -1.95 18.98 7.05
N LEU A 99 -1.76 18.03 7.98
CA LEU A 99 -2.40 18.06 9.28
C LEU A 99 -1.96 19.28 10.11
N ARG A 100 -0.67 19.59 10.13
CA ARG A 100 -0.11 20.77 10.83
C ARG A 100 -0.55 22.12 10.23
N GLY A 101 -1.08 22.12 9.00
CA GLY A 101 -1.68 23.30 8.37
C GLY A 101 -3.17 23.47 8.67
N GLN A 102 -3.84 22.48 9.26
CA GLN A 102 -5.26 22.49 9.63
C GLN A 102 -5.40 22.37 11.14
N SER A 103 -5.09 23.43 11.88
CA SER A 103 -5.51 23.55 13.28
C SER A 103 -6.96 24.04 13.36
N SER A 104 -7.93 23.27 12.85
CA SER A 104 -9.36 23.35 13.24
C SER A 104 -10.12 22.14 12.69
N GLU A 105 -10.72 21.36 13.59
CA GLU A 105 -11.82 20.41 13.36
C GLU A 105 -11.57 19.22 12.40
N ALA A 106 -11.02 18.15 12.99
CA ALA A 106 -11.11 16.80 12.44
C ALA A 106 -12.57 16.33 12.40
N SER A 107 -13.27 16.65 11.31
CA SER A 107 -14.54 16.02 10.98
C SER A 107 -14.28 14.61 10.47
N LEU A 108 -14.85 13.68 11.22
CA LEU A 108 -15.11 12.28 10.90
C LEU A 108 -15.46 12.11 9.41
N VAL A 109 -14.61 11.42 8.65
CA VAL A 109 -15.04 10.85 7.37
C VAL A 109 -15.54 9.44 7.69
N ASN A 110 -16.86 9.34 7.85
CA ASN A 110 -17.57 8.08 7.90
C ASN A 110 -17.41 7.33 6.56
N PHE A 111 -17.33 6.01 6.68
CA PHE A 111 -17.28 5.03 5.58
C PHE A 111 -18.47 5.13 4.63
#